data_AF-A0A538G7Y5-F1
#
_entry.id   AF-A0A538G7Y5-F1
#
_cell.length_a   1.000
_cell.length_b   1.000
_cell.length_c   1.000
_cell.angle_alpha   90.00
_cell.angle_beta   90.00
_cell.angle_gamma   90.00
#
_symmetry.space_group_name_H-M   'P 1'
#
loop_
_entity.id
_entity.type
_entity.pdbx_description
1 polymer ?
#
loop_
_entity_poly.entity_id
_entity_poly.type
_entity_poly.pdbx_seq_one_letter_code
_entity_poly.pdbx_strand_id
1 'polypeptide(L)'
;STANRSQRAKRCRCSSRPASSPGRAGPFFGPDELTEHEAEDSVARGRLREGPTVCQKERHTLLAASRVVPVDEVAERIQGGVLGERHPERDTPRTNRNPAADGVEGQAERRAVEGVQGEPGRLPVPAARHSGPEALLPRHPGSLTRVPEGDSLARAARRLQELVGERVEVETPHPRAAVKRLAERLDGRRLLGVEAAGKNLVLRFEDGVVLRSHLRMSGRWQVRARGSKLFGRPWLVLRGAEREAVLWNGPVLELDDRAIRRLGPDILAQPPELDAMIANLRREPRRAVGDTLLDQRLVAGIGNVWKAEALWEARVSPWRAVSDTSDDELRAILQAAHELMTTSVETGRERRFVYNRAGRGCRRCGTPIEARGQGDANRTAYWCPACQA
;
A
#
# COMPACT_ATOMS: atom_id res chain seq x y z
N SER A 1 69.12 39.43 11.80
CA SER A 1 69.96 38.24 11.60
C SER A 1 69.37 37.41 10.47
N THR A 2 70.13 37.28 9.37
CA THR A 2 70.08 36.25 8.30
C THR A 2 68.71 35.87 7.67
N ALA A 3 68.44 36.25 6.41
CA ALA A 3 68.92 35.67 5.13
C ALA A 3 67.94 34.61 4.58
N ASN A 4 67.24 34.82 3.46
CA ASN A 4 67.67 34.79 2.04
C ASN A 4 67.69 33.37 1.42
N ARG A 5 66.89 33.15 0.37
CA ARG A 5 67.13 32.39 -0.90
C ARG A 5 65.78 32.06 -1.56
N SER A 6 65.40 32.67 -2.69
CA SER A 6 65.93 32.58 -4.06
C SER A 6 65.69 31.21 -4.72
N GLN A 7 64.78 31.19 -5.72
CA GLN A 7 65.06 30.97 -7.15
C GLN A 7 65.07 29.50 -7.62
N ARG A 8 64.16 29.14 -8.54
CA ARG A 8 64.50 29.06 -9.98
C ARG A 8 63.30 28.65 -10.84
N ALA A 9 63.15 29.42 -11.91
CA ALA A 9 62.34 29.14 -13.08
C ALA A 9 62.98 28.08 -13.98
N LYS A 10 62.17 27.40 -14.80
CA LYS A 10 62.51 27.08 -16.19
C LYS A 10 61.32 27.37 -17.10
N ARG A 11 61.55 28.31 -18.03
CA ARG A 11 60.81 28.56 -19.27
C ARG A 11 61.28 27.57 -20.35
N CYS A 12 60.41 27.28 -21.32
CA CYS A 12 60.61 27.44 -22.78
C CYS A 12 59.32 26.92 -23.48
N ARG A 13 58.48 27.79 -24.08
CA ARG A 13 58.52 28.45 -25.41
C ARG A 13 58.38 27.48 -26.60
N CYS A 14 57.22 27.58 -27.27
CA CYS A 14 57.01 27.99 -28.68
C CYS A 14 57.16 26.82 -29.66
N SER A 15 56.37 26.63 -30.73
CA SER A 15 55.83 27.59 -31.71
C SER A 15 54.78 26.90 -32.62
N SER A 16 53.61 27.52 -32.85
CA SER A 16 53.13 28.06 -34.15
C SER A 16 52.64 27.09 -35.25
N ARG A 17 51.30 27.08 -35.46
CA ARG A 17 50.44 27.22 -36.68
C ARG A 17 51.12 27.37 -38.08
N PRO A 18 50.43 27.29 -39.27
CA PRO A 18 48.96 27.29 -39.55
C PRO A 18 48.41 26.41 -40.74
N ALA A 19 47.07 26.41 -40.86
CA ALA A 19 46.16 26.51 -42.03
C ALA A 19 46.23 25.58 -43.27
N SER A 20 45.07 25.01 -43.65
CA SER A 20 44.40 25.26 -44.95
C SER A 20 43.05 24.50 -45.09
N SER A 21 41.98 25.25 -45.34
CA SER A 21 40.82 24.88 -46.20
C SER A 21 41.08 25.55 -47.58
N PRO A 22 40.30 25.43 -48.70
CA PRO A 22 38.86 25.07 -48.84
C PRO A 22 38.46 24.33 -50.17
N GLY A 23 37.16 24.17 -50.45
CA GLY A 23 36.58 23.97 -51.81
C GLY A 23 35.43 22.95 -51.87
N ARG A 24 34.14 23.36 -51.99
CA ARG A 24 33.34 23.66 -53.23
C ARG A 24 33.00 22.38 -54.04
N ALA A 25 31.82 22.11 -54.62
CA ALA A 25 30.53 22.78 -54.84
C ALA A 25 29.46 21.71 -55.26
N GLY A 26 28.16 22.04 -55.25
CA GLY A 26 27.03 21.20 -55.79
C GLY A 26 26.98 21.15 -57.34
N PRO A 27 25.84 20.86 -58.03
CA PRO A 27 24.42 20.96 -57.61
C PRO A 27 23.41 19.90 -58.21
N PHE A 28 22.12 20.04 -57.82
CA PHE A 28 20.83 19.85 -58.57
C PHE A 28 20.46 18.59 -59.39
N PHE A 29 19.28 18.01 -59.09
CA PHE A 29 18.08 17.72 -59.95
C PHE A 29 17.26 16.50 -59.43
N GLY A 30 15.93 16.63 -59.30
CA GLY A 30 14.96 15.53 -59.52
C GLY A 30 14.45 15.60 -60.97
N PRO A 31 13.36 14.94 -61.42
CA PRO A 31 12.40 14.02 -60.78
C PRO A 31 12.22 12.69 -61.60
N ASP A 32 11.06 12.03 -61.48
CA ASP A 32 10.42 10.97 -62.31
C ASP A 32 10.12 9.68 -61.52
N GLU A 33 8.85 9.47 -61.13
CA GLU A 33 7.75 8.86 -61.91
C GLU A 33 7.91 7.34 -62.03
N LEU A 34 6.87 6.59 -61.61
CA LEU A 34 6.08 5.69 -62.49
C LEU A 34 5.16 4.75 -61.67
N THR A 35 3.85 4.96 -61.88
CA THR A 35 2.77 4.00 -62.21
C THR A 35 2.28 2.93 -61.23
N GLU A 36 1.02 3.16 -60.80
CA GLU A 36 -0.17 2.29 -60.91
C GLU A 36 -0.02 0.83 -61.42
N HIS A 37 -0.61 -0.12 -60.68
CA HIS A 37 -1.73 -1.00 -61.09
C HIS A 37 -2.03 -2.00 -59.94
N GLU A 38 -3.26 -2.06 -59.42
CA GLU A 38 -4.30 -3.08 -59.76
C GLU A 38 -3.87 -4.51 -59.37
N ALA A 39 -4.66 -5.39 -58.76
CA ALA A 39 -6.07 -5.45 -58.38
C ALA A 39 -6.22 -6.58 -57.32
N GLU A 40 -7.32 -6.51 -56.57
CA GLU A 40 -8.33 -7.57 -56.35
C GLU A 40 -7.92 -9.04 -56.64
N ASP A 41 -8.28 -10.07 -55.89
CA ASP A 41 -9.56 -10.28 -55.24
C ASP A 41 -9.57 -11.63 -54.47
N SER A 42 -10.58 -11.76 -53.59
CA SER A 42 -11.28 -13.01 -53.23
C SER A 42 -10.57 -14.14 -52.46
N VAL A 43 -11.03 -14.37 -51.22
CA VAL A 43 -11.17 -15.74 -50.68
C VAL A 43 -12.56 -15.93 -50.07
N ALA A 44 -13.28 -16.88 -50.66
CA ALA A 44 -14.61 -17.31 -50.31
C ALA A 44 -14.65 -18.30 -49.12
N ARG A 45 -15.88 -18.49 -48.65
CA ARG A 45 -16.35 -19.20 -47.46
C ARG A 45 -16.12 -20.72 -47.46
N GLY A 46 -15.97 -21.29 -46.26
CA GLY A 46 -16.92 -22.30 -45.79
C GLY A 46 -16.41 -23.67 -45.26
N ARG A 47 -16.84 -23.94 -44.01
CA ARG A 47 -17.33 -25.21 -43.42
C ARG A 47 -16.39 -26.20 -42.68
N LEU A 48 -16.67 -26.27 -41.37
CA LEU A 48 -17.11 -27.42 -40.53
C LEU A 48 -16.26 -28.72 -40.45
N ARG A 49 -15.86 -29.08 -39.21
CA ARG A 49 -16.22 -30.30 -38.41
C ARG A 49 -15.12 -30.62 -37.37
N GLU A 50 -15.42 -30.58 -36.07
CA GLU A 50 -15.74 -31.70 -35.15
C GLU A 50 -14.53 -32.49 -34.59
N GLY A 51 -14.44 -32.56 -33.25
CA GLY A 51 -14.06 -33.79 -32.53
C GLY A 51 -12.72 -33.82 -31.79
N PRO A 52 -12.60 -34.58 -30.68
CA PRO A 52 -11.85 -34.17 -29.48
C PRO A 52 -10.63 -35.05 -29.14
N THR A 53 -9.80 -34.62 -28.17
CA THR A 53 -9.02 -35.60 -27.37
C THR A 53 -8.71 -35.06 -25.97
N VAL A 54 -9.17 -35.86 -25.00
CA VAL A 54 -8.91 -35.79 -23.56
C VAL A 54 -7.52 -36.40 -23.30
N CYS A 55 -6.77 -35.83 -22.35
CA CYS A 55 -5.73 -36.58 -21.64
C CYS A 55 -5.69 -36.17 -20.17
N GLN A 56 -6.18 -37.07 -19.31
CA GLN A 56 -6.04 -37.02 -17.85
C GLN A 56 -4.59 -37.36 -17.47
N LYS A 57 -4.07 -36.71 -16.42
CA LYS A 57 -3.07 -37.32 -15.53
C LYS A 57 -3.19 -36.77 -14.10
N GLU A 58 -3.83 -37.63 -13.30
CA GLU A 58 -3.67 -38.00 -11.90
C GLU A 58 -3.03 -37.08 -10.85
N ARG A 59 -3.69 -37.15 -9.69
CA ARG A 59 -3.47 -36.44 -8.43
C ARG A 59 -2.42 -37.15 -7.59
N HIS A 60 -1.56 -36.39 -6.93
CA HIS A 60 -0.91 -36.82 -5.69
C HIS A 60 -1.35 -35.92 -4.54
N THR A 61 -1.95 -36.55 -3.54
CA THR A 61 -2.54 -35.97 -2.33
C THR A 61 -1.45 -35.82 -1.26
N LEU A 62 -1.21 -34.61 -0.78
CA LEU A 62 -0.45 -34.37 0.47
C LEU A 62 -1.19 -33.34 1.33
N LEU A 63 -1.26 -33.66 2.62
CA LEU A 63 -2.12 -33.08 3.64
C LEU A 63 -1.97 -31.56 3.79
N ALA A 64 -3.12 -30.91 3.97
CA ALA A 64 -3.26 -29.49 4.25
C ALA A 64 -2.82 -29.15 5.68
N ALA A 65 -1.77 -28.35 5.80
CA ALA A 65 -1.62 -27.42 6.92
C ALA A 65 -2.32 -26.11 6.52
N SER A 66 -3.39 -25.76 7.23
CA SER A 66 -4.18 -24.54 7.00
C SER A 66 -3.31 -23.29 7.11
N ARG A 67 -2.81 -22.81 5.96
CA ARG A 67 -2.23 -21.47 5.82
C ARG A 67 -3.38 -20.47 5.79
N VAL A 68 -3.58 -19.77 6.91
CA VAL A 68 -4.35 -18.53 6.92
C VAL A 68 -3.58 -17.52 6.07
N VAL A 69 -4.07 -17.27 4.86
CA VAL A 69 -3.60 -16.16 4.01
C VAL A 69 -4.22 -14.88 4.57
N PRO A 70 -3.45 -13.81 4.81
CA PRO A 70 -4.02 -12.55 5.27
C PRO A 70 -4.96 -11.98 4.20
N VAL A 71 -6.23 -11.79 4.56
CA VAL A 71 -7.35 -11.37 3.69
C VAL A 71 -7.24 -9.89 3.27
N ASP A 72 -6.21 -9.16 3.72
CA ASP A 72 -5.99 -7.75 3.39
C ASP A 72 -5.75 -7.49 1.89
N GLU A 73 -5.45 -8.50 1.07
CA GLU A 73 -5.29 -8.36 -0.39
C GLU A 73 -6.61 -8.15 -1.15
N VAL A 74 -7.75 -8.63 -0.63
CA VAL A 74 -9.02 -8.69 -1.38
C VAL A 74 -9.98 -7.53 -1.05
N ALA A 75 -9.99 -7.07 0.20
CA ALA A 75 -10.98 -6.10 0.70
C ALA A 75 -10.91 -4.70 0.05
N GLU A 76 -9.72 -4.20 -0.29
CA GLU A 76 -9.58 -2.85 -0.87
C GLU A 76 -9.96 -2.75 -2.35
N ARG A 77 -10.16 -3.89 -3.03
CA ARG A 77 -10.63 -3.94 -4.41
C ARG A 77 -12.10 -3.52 -4.54
N ILE A 78 -12.89 -3.64 -3.45
CA ILE A 78 -14.33 -3.35 -3.42
C ILE A 78 -14.61 -1.88 -3.06
N GLN A 79 -13.70 -1.17 -2.37
CA GLN A 79 -13.90 0.24 -2.00
C GLN A 79 -13.78 1.24 -3.16
N GLY A 80 -13.54 0.77 -4.40
CA GLY A 80 -13.56 1.61 -5.61
C GLY A 80 -14.95 1.81 -6.24
N GLY A 81 -16.01 1.21 -5.69
CA GLY A 81 -17.31 1.10 -6.39
C GLY A 81 -18.55 1.35 -5.52
N VAL A 82 -18.50 2.22 -4.51
CA VAL A 82 -19.71 2.60 -3.75
C VAL A 82 -19.82 4.13 -3.65
N LEU A 83 -20.04 4.76 -4.81
CA LEU A 83 -20.60 6.11 -4.92
C LEU A 83 -21.47 6.15 -6.18
N GLY A 84 -22.78 5.94 -5.99
CA GLY A 84 -23.84 5.96 -7.01
C GLY A 84 -24.72 4.72 -6.87
N GLU A 85 -26.04 4.75 -6.77
CA GLU A 85 -27.05 5.81 -6.82
C GLU A 85 -28.23 5.32 -5.94
N ARG A 86 -28.91 6.22 -5.22
CA ARG A 86 -30.24 5.92 -4.66
C ARG A 86 -31.28 6.49 -5.62
N HIS A 87 -32.24 5.68 -6.04
CA HIS A 87 -33.54 6.15 -6.51
C HIS A 87 -34.69 5.39 -5.80
N PRO A 88 -35.88 6.02 -5.64
CA PRO A 88 -36.89 5.66 -4.65
C PRO A 88 -38.09 4.89 -5.24
N GLU A 89 -38.89 4.29 -4.33
CA GLU A 89 -40.30 3.85 -4.46
C GLU A 89 -40.59 2.76 -5.54
N ARG A 90 -41.52 1.80 -5.43
CA ARG A 90 -42.70 1.57 -4.57
C ARG A 90 -43.20 0.12 -4.78
N ASP A 91 -44.15 -0.25 -3.92
CA ASP A 91 -45.21 -1.27 -4.07
C ASP A 91 -45.01 -2.73 -3.63
N THR A 92 -45.94 -3.12 -2.75
CA THR A 92 -46.29 -4.47 -2.28
C THR A 92 -47.49 -5.00 -3.08
N PRO A 93 -47.73 -6.33 -3.14
CA PRO A 93 -48.73 -6.96 -2.26
C PRO A 93 -48.26 -8.31 -1.67
N ARG A 94 -48.62 -8.66 -0.42
CA ARG A 94 -49.68 -9.63 -0.01
C ARG A 94 -49.64 -10.96 -0.80
N THR A 95 -49.68 -12.19 -0.28
CA THR A 95 -50.14 -12.82 0.97
C THR A 95 -49.84 -14.33 0.82
N ASN A 96 -49.45 -15.08 1.86
CA ASN A 96 -50.24 -16.24 2.29
C ASN A 96 -49.84 -16.76 3.68
N ARG A 97 -50.85 -17.28 4.38
CA ARG A 97 -50.87 -17.80 5.75
C ARG A 97 -50.41 -19.28 5.80
N ASN A 98 -49.63 -19.62 6.85
CA ASN A 98 -49.73 -20.73 7.84
C ASN A 98 -50.14 -22.18 7.42
N PRO A 99 -49.94 -23.26 8.23
CA PRO A 99 -49.52 -23.31 9.65
C PRO A 99 -48.50 -24.42 10.05
N ALA A 100 -48.28 -24.49 11.36
CA ALA A 100 -47.35 -25.25 12.19
C ALA A 100 -47.52 -26.79 12.24
N ALA A 101 -46.51 -27.47 12.81
CA ALA A 101 -46.68 -28.61 13.74
C ALA A 101 -45.37 -28.89 14.53
N ASP A 102 -45.50 -28.96 15.87
CA ASP A 102 -44.91 -29.89 16.87
C ASP A 102 -43.50 -30.50 16.64
N GLY A 103 -42.56 -30.55 17.57
CA GLY A 103 -42.66 -30.70 19.03
C GLY A 103 -42.32 -32.14 19.44
N VAL A 104 -41.04 -32.47 19.71
CA VAL A 104 -40.64 -33.67 20.49
C VAL A 104 -39.30 -33.44 21.20
N GLU A 105 -39.33 -33.51 22.53
CA GLU A 105 -38.21 -33.69 23.45
C GLU A 105 -37.63 -35.11 23.36
N GLY A 106 -36.32 -35.28 23.58
CA GLY A 106 -35.71 -36.61 23.72
C GLY A 106 -34.31 -36.54 24.31
N GLN A 107 -34.17 -37.14 25.49
CA GLN A 107 -33.03 -37.08 26.40
C GLN A 107 -31.84 -37.96 26.00
N ALA A 108 -30.74 -37.68 26.71
CA ALA A 108 -29.46 -38.35 26.84
C ALA A 108 -29.44 -39.90 26.72
N GLU A 109 -28.33 -40.40 26.16
CA GLU A 109 -27.71 -41.64 26.64
C GLU A 109 -26.20 -41.47 26.82
N ARG A 110 -25.78 -41.76 28.06
CA ARG A 110 -24.41 -42.05 28.46
C ARG A 110 -24.15 -43.52 28.14
N ARG A 111 -22.99 -43.85 27.57
CA ARG A 111 -22.35 -45.16 27.79
C ARG A 111 -20.85 -44.98 27.99
N ALA A 112 -20.42 -45.36 29.18
CA ALA A 112 -19.05 -45.68 29.54
C ALA A 112 -18.77 -47.14 29.16
N VAL A 113 -17.54 -47.44 28.74
CA VAL A 113 -16.88 -48.71 29.05
C VAL A 113 -15.39 -48.42 29.28
N GLU A 114 -14.91 -48.86 30.45
CA GLU A 114 -13.53 -49.02 30.92
C GLU A 114 -12.74 -49.95 29.96
N GLY A 115 -11.41 -50.05 29.90
CA GLY A 115 -10.28 -49.57 30.67
C GLY A 115 -9.07 -50.41 30.23
N VAL A 116 -7.87 -49.85 30.12
CA VAL A 116 -6.61 -50.62 30.10
C VAL A 116 -5.53 -49.77 30.77
N GLN A 117 -4.95 -50.32 31.83
CA GLN A 117 -3.77 -49.83 32.53
C GLN A 117 -2.50 -50.22 31.75
N GLY A 118 -1.50 -49.34 31.71
CA GLY A 118 -0.15 -49.64 31.21
C GLY A 118 0.79 -48.44 31.39
N GLU A 119 1.77 -48.58 32.28
CA GLU A 119 2.81 -47.61 32.63
C GLU A 119 3.83 -47.32 31.50
N PRO A 120 4.59 -46.19 31.55
CA PRO A 120 5.33 -45.65 30.42
C PRO A 120 6.75 -46.22 30.27
N GLY A 121 7.03 -46.87 29.14
CA GLY A 121 8.38 -47.24 28.71
C GLY A 121 9.10 -46.09 27.99
N ARG A 122 10.28 -45.70 28.50
CA ARG A 122 11.24 -44.78 27.86
C ARG A 122 11.60 -45.26 26.45
N LEU A 123 11.56 -44.35 25.47
CA LEU A 123 12.17 -44.53 24.16
C LEU A 123 13.45 -43.67 24.02
N PRO A 124 14.48 -44.13 23.29
CA PRO A 124 15.80 -43.52 23.28
C PRO A 124 15.90 -42.33 22.33
N VAL A 125 16.66 -41.31 22.75
CA VAL A 125 17.06 -40.15 21.95
C VAL A 125 18.08 -40.59 20.88
N PRO A 126 17.88 -40.31 19.59
CA PRO A 126 18.92 -40.57 18.59
C PRO A 126 20.00 -39.47 18.62
N ALA A 127 21.25 -39.92 18.58
CA ALA A 127 22.46 -39.12 18.65
C ALA A 127 22.59 -38.09 17.51
N ALA A 128 23.07 -36.91 17.89
CA ALA A 128 23.41 -35.82 16.98
C ALA A 128 24.50 -36.25 15.99
N ARG A 129 24.22 -36.13 14.69
CA ARG A 129 25.23 -36.17 13.64
C ARG A 129 25.75 -34.76 13.41
N HIS A 130 27.02 -34.54 13.73
CA HIS A 130 27.75 -33.31 13.39
C HIS A 130 27.76 -33.10 11.88
N SER A 131 27.14 -32.02 11.43
CA SER A 131 27.27 -31.47 10.07
C SER A 131 27.99 -30.14 10.23
N GLY A 132 29.10 -29.95 9.50
CA GLY A 132 29.95 -28.76 9.57
C GLY A 132 29.24 -27.46 9.15
N PRO A 133 29.93 -26.31 9.23
CA PRO A 133 29.30 -25.01 9.02
C PRO A 133 29.00 -24.82 7.53
N GLU A 134 27.79 -25.16 7.13
CA GLU A 134 27.22 -24.70 5.87
C GLU A 134 27.04 -23.19 6.00
N ALA A 135 27.84 -22.44 5.25
CA ALA A 135 27.84 -20.98 5.25
C ALA A 135 26.41 -20.49 5.02
N LEU A 136 25.79 -19.95 6.08
CA LEU A 136 24.52 -19.23 5.99
C LEU A 136 24.74 -18.05 5.03
N LEU A 137 24.31 -18.23 3.78
CA LEU A 137 23.96 -17.10 2.94
C LEU A 137 22.96 -16.25 3.74
N PRO A 138 23.15 -14.92 3.83
CA PRO A 138 22.27 -14.08 4.61
C PRO A 138 20.85 -14.21 4.04
N ARG A 139 20.00 -14.91 4.79
CA ARG A 139 18.56 -14.87 4.56
C ARG A 139 18.17 -13.42 4.75
N HIS A 140 17.87 -12.73 3.65
CA HIS A 140 17.23 -11.42 3.71
C HIS A 140 16.05 -11.56 4.69
N PRO A 141 16.01 -10.79 5.79
CA PRO A 141 14.85 -10.79 6.64
C PRO A 141 13.70 -10.40 5.72
N GLY A 142 12.72 -11.30 5.59
CA GLY A 142 11.54 -11.08 4.78
C GLY A 142 11.06 -9.68 5.10
N SER A 143 11.15 -8.79 4.10
CA SER A 143 10.66 -7.43 4.21
C SER A 143 9.24 -7.56 4.70
N LEU A 144 9.02 -7.24 5.98
CA LEU A 144 7.68 -7.01 6.48
C LEU A 144 7.20 -5.84 5.63
N THR A 145 6.47 -6.15 4.57
CA THR A 145 6.04 -5.18 3.57
C THR A 145 5.35 -4.07 4.34
N ARG A 146 6.02 -2.91 4.36
CA ARG A 146 5.51 -1.75 5.05
C ARG A 146 4.29 -1.28 4.27
N VAL A 147 3.12 -1.40 4.88
CA VAL A 147 1.87 -0.98 4.25
C VAL A 147 1.80 0.55 4.33
N PRO A 148 1.56 1.26 3.22
CA PRO A 148 1.39 2.71 3.24
C PRO A 148 0.16 3.14 4.03
N GLU A 149 0.39 3.65 5.24
CA GLU A 149 -0.60 4.38 6.07
C GLU A 149 -0.16 5.84 6.23
N GLY A 150 -0.93 6.67 6.96
CA GLY A 150 -0.71 8.12 7.02
C GLY A 150 0.73 8.53 7.35
N ASP A 151 1.41 7.79 8.23
CA ASP A 151 2.82 8.02 8.57
C ASP A 151 3.76 7.85 7.35
N SER A 152 3.51 6.85 6.51
CA SER A 152 4.28 6.61 5.30
C SER A 152 4.05 7.67 4.24
N LEU A 153 2.82 8.19 4.12
CA LEU A 153 2.49 9.31 3.24
C LEU A 153 3.13 10.60 3.74
N ALA A 154 3.09 10.90 5.05
CA ALA A 154 3.76 12.05 5.63
C ALA A 154 5.27 12.03 5.39
N ARG A 155 5.93 10.86 5.56
CA ARG A 155 7.35 10.71 5.18
C ARG A 155 7.60 10.91 3.70
N ALA A 156 6.70 10.43 2.83
CA ALA A 156 6.81 10.64 1.40
C ALA A 156 6.67 12.12 1.05
N ALA A 157 5.71 12.84 1.64
CA ALA A 157 5.53 14.27 1.47
C ALA A 157 6.78 15.05 1.87
N ARG A 158 7.41 14.71 3.01
CA ARG A 158 8.66 15.32 3.47
C ARG A 158 9.80 15.16 2.47
N ARG A 159 9.97 13.96 1.89
CA ARG A 159 10.99 13.71 0.86
C ARG A 159 10.70 14.50 -0.42
N LEU A 160 9.44 14.54 -0.84
CA LEU A 160 9.01 15.23 -2.05
C LEU A 160 9.15 16.75 -1.96
N GLN A 161 9.33 17.32 -0.76
CA GLN A 161 9.65 18.74 -0.61
C GLN A 161 10.91 19.17 -1.38
N GLU A 162 11.85 18.24 -1.65
CA GLU A 162 13.06 18.53 -2.43
C GLU A 162 12.77 19.04 -3.86
N LEU A 163 11.57 18.80 -4.40
CA LEU A 163 11.16 19.30 -5.73
C LEU A 163 10.24 20.53 -5.63
N VAL A 164 9.83 20.94 -4.42
CA VAL A 164 8.90 22.06 -4.25
C VAL A 164 9.60 23.36 -4.63
N GLY A 165 8.90 24.18 -5.41
CA GLY A 165 9.42 25.39 -6.01
C GLY A 165 10.05 25.17 -7.38
N GLU A 166 10.26 23.94 -7.85
CA GLU A 166 10.88 23.68 -9.15
C GLU A 166 9.83 23.51 -10.27
N ARG A 167 10.21 23.88 -11.51
CA ARG A 167 9.48 23.44 -12.71
C ARG A 167 9.88 21.99 -12.98
N VAL A 168 8.89 21.10 -13.12
CA VAL A 168 9.17 19.68 -13.27
C VAL A 168 8.89 19.17 -14.67
N GLU A 169 9.78 18.32 -15.17
CA GLU A 169 9.51 17.45 -16.33
C GLU A 169 8.74 16.23 -15.83
N VAL A 170 7.67 15.83 -16.53
CA VAL A 170 6.77 14.78 -16.09
C VAL A 170 6.66 13.66 -17.12
N GLU A 171 6.93 12.45 -16.68
CA GLU A 171 6.73 11.24 -17.48
C GLU A 171 5.79 10.25 -16.77
N THR A 172 5.00 9.53 -17.57
CA THR A 172 4.19 8.40 -17.10
C THR A 172 4.55 7.12 -17.87
N PRO A 173 5.69 6.46 -17.56
CA PRO A 173 6.19 5.34 -18.37
C PRO A 173 5.31 4.07 -18.33
N HIS A 174 4.49 3.92 -17.29
CA HIS A 174 3.61 2.76 -17.15
C HIS A 174 2.33 2.92 -17.99
N PRO A 175 1.94 1.95 -18.84
CA PRO A 175 0.77 2.09 -19.73
C PRO A 175 -0.54 2.45 -19.01
N ARG A 176 -0.79 1.85 -17.84
CA ARG A 176 -1.98 2.16 -17.02
C ARG A 176 -2.00 3.58 -16.44
N ALA A 177 -0.84 4.22 -16.31
CA ALA A 177 -0.73 5.61 -15.90
C ALA A 177 -0.78 6.55 -17.12
N ALA A 178 -0.15 6.16 -18.23
CA ALA A 178 -0.11 6.94 -19.46
C ALA A 178 -1.51 7.28 -20.02
N VAL A 179 -2.45 6.31 -19.97
CA VAL A 179 -3.85 6.55 -20.41
C VAL A 179 -4.56 7.67 -19.65
N LYS A 180 -4.06 8.06 -18.47
CA LYS A 180 -4.62 9.17 -17.69
C LYS A 180 -4.14 10.54 -18.17
N ARG A 181 -3.21 10.61 -19.13
CA ARG A 181 -2.65 11.84 -19.73
C ARG A 181 -2.17 12.85 -18.68
N LEU A 182 -1.59 12.34 -17.59
CA LEU A 182 -1.11 13.18 -16.48
C LEU A 182 0.08 14.05 -16.90
N ALA A 183 1.01 13.49 -17.67
CA ALA A 183 2.19 14.21 -18.16
C ALA A 183 1.77 15.47 -18.92
N GLU A 184 0.84 15.37 -19.86
CA GLU A 184 0.37 16.51 -20.65
C GLU A 184 -0.25 17.64 -19.81
N ARG A 185 -0.79 17.31 -18.64
CA ARG A 185 -1.41 18.26 -17.72
C ARG A 185 -0.43 18.83 -16.70
N LEU A 186 0.70 18.17 -16.44
CA LEU A 186 1.61 18.50 -15.34
C LEU A 186 3.01 18.91 -15.82
N ASP A 187 3.41 18.50 -17.02
CA ASP A 187 4.74 18.76 -17.57
C ASP A 187 5.02 20.25 -17.72
N GLY A 188 6.23 20.66 -17.36
CA GLY A 188 6.69 22.05 -17.37
C GLY A 188 6.13 22.93 -16.24
N ARG A 189 5.17 22.43 -15.45
CA ARG A 189 4.55 23.20 -14.35
C ARG A 189 5.47 23.28 -13.14
N ARG A 190 5.36 24.39 -12.40
CA ARG A 190 5.98 24.51 -11.08
C ARG A 190 5.21 23.70 -10.03
N LEU A 191 5.91 22.86 -9.28
CA LEU A 191 5.37 22.21 -8.08
C LEU A 191 5.38 23.21 -6.93
N LEU A 192 4.21 23.58 -6.42
CA LEU A 192 4.04 24.60 -5.38
C LEU A 192 4.05 24.02 -3.97
N GLY A 193 3.66 22.76 -3.81
CA GLY A 193 3.63 22.13 -2.50
C GLY A 193 3.28 20.65 -2.57
N VAL A 194 3.70 19.92 -1.54
CA VAL A 194 3.33 18.51 -1.35
C VAL A 194 2.88 18.30 0.07
N GLU A 195 1.67 17.77 0.24
CA GLU A 195 1.05 17.55 1.54
C GLU A 195 0.60 16.10 1.65
N ALA A 196 0.60 15.56 2.87
CA ALA A 196 -0.12 14.34 3.18
C ALA A 196 -1.47 14.71 3.78
N ALA A 197 -2.52 14.03 3.35
CA ALA A 197 -3.87 14.17 3.87
C ALA A 197 -4.48 12.78 4.08
N GLY A 198 -4.47 12.32 5.33
CA GLY A 198 -4.71 10.94 5.71
C GLY A 198 -3.77 10.00 4.94
N LYS A 199 -4.35 9.07 4.15
CA LYS A 199 -3.59 8.12 3.32
C LYS A 199 -3.37 8.58 1.88
N ASN A 200 -3.49 9.88 1.63
CA ASN A 200 -3.28 10.48 0.31
C ASN A 200 -2.05 11.39 0.34
N LEU A 201 -1.37 11.48 -0.79
CA LEU A 201 -0.47 12.58 -1.11
C LEU A 201 -1.19 13.55 -2.04
N VAL A 202 -1.03 14.84 -1.77
CA VAL A 202 -1.60 15.94 -2.55
C VAL A 202 -0.44 16.78 -3.04
N LEU A 203 -0.20 16.77 -4.35
CA LEU A 203 0.81 17.60 -5.01
C LEU A 203 0.08 18.76 -5.68
N ARG A 204 0.43 19.98 -5.31
CA ARG A 204 -0.16 21.21 -5.85
C ARG A 204 0.80 21.83 -6.85
N PHE A 205 0.30 22.16 -8.03
CA PHE A 205 1.06 22.79 -9.11
C PHE A 205 0.49 24.19 -9.42
N GLU A 206 1.23 24.98 -10.19
CA GLU A 206 0.74 26.26 -10.70
C GLU A 206 -0.55 26.12 -11.54
N ASP A 207 -1.29 27.23 -11.65
CA ASP A 207 -2.64 27.34 -12.23
C ASP A 207 -3.71 26.48 -11.53
N GLY A 208 -3.51 26.18 -10.24
CA GLY A 208 -4.50 25.48 -9.42
C GLY A 208 -4.63 23.99 -9.73
N VAL A 209 -3.69 23.40 -10.48
CA VAL A 209 -3.70 21.97 -10.79
C VAL A 209 -3.28 21.16 -9.56
N VAL A 210 -4.09 20.17 -9.19
CA VAL A 210 -3.81 19.29 -8.05
C VAL A 210 -3.73 17.86 -8.53
N LEU A 211 -2.66 17.15 -8.15
CA LEU A 211 -2.52 15.72 -8.32
C LEU A 211 -2.68 15.04 -6.96
N ARG A 212 -3.71 14.21 -6.84
CA ARG A 212 -3.86 13.26 -5.75
C ARG A 212 -3.19 11.94 -6.10
N SER A 213 -2.35 11.44 -5.19
CA SER A 213 -1.71 10.13 -5.25
C SER A 213 -2.09 9.28 -4.03
N HIS A 214 -2.70 8.12 -4.21
CA HIS A 214 -2.97 7.17 -3.13
C HIS A 214 -2.21 5.86 -3.37
N LEU A 215 -1.33 5.49 -2.42
CA LEU A 215 -0.35 4.41 -2.62
C LEU A 215 -0.94 2.99 -2.51
N ARG A 216 -2.11 2.84 -1.89
CA ARG A 216 -2.69 1.52 -1.59
C ARG A 216 -1.63 0.67 -0.85
N MET A 217 -1.59 -0.64 -1.08
CA MET A 217 -0.75 -1.55 -0.29
C MET A 217 0.73 -1.62 -0.70
N SER A 218 1.06 -1.33 -1.97
CA SER A 218 2.40 -1.58 -2.52
C SER A 218 3.06 -0.37 -3.18
N GLY A 219 2.31 0.74 -3.27
CA GLY A 219 2.80 1.98 -3.83
C GLY A 219 3.91 2.60 -2.99
N ARG A 220 4.87 3.24 -3.66
CA ARG A 220 5.93 3.98 -2.97
C ARG A 220 6.47 5.12 -3.84
N TRP A 221 6.71 6.26 -3.19
CA TRP A 221 7.50 7.36 -3.74
C TRP A 221 8.94 7.26 -3.28
N GLN A 222 9.87 7.52 -4.20
CA GLN A 222 11.30 7.63 -3.92
C GLN A 222 11.83 8.90 -4.56
N VAL A 223 12.66 9.65 -3.84
CA VAL A 223 13.42 10.78 -4.37
C VAL A 223 14.86 10.34 -4.56
N ARG A 224 15.42 10.64 -5.72
CA ARG A 224 16.74 10.20 -6.17
C ARG A 224 17.45 11.35 -6.89
N ALA A 225 18.75 11.24 -7.11
CA ALA A 225 19.45 12.14 -8.02
C ALA A 225 18.91 11.99 -9.44
N ARG A 226 18.76 13.10 -10.17
CA ARG A 226 18.28 13.11 -11.56
C ARG A 226 19.15 12.21 -12.43
N GLY A 227 18.52 11.45 -13.32
CA GLY A 227 19.23 10.54 -14.22
C GLY A 227 19.72 9.24 -13.56
N SER A 228 19.31 8.98 -12.32
CA SER A 228 19.55 7.69 -11.67
C SER A 228 18.96 6.55 -12.52
N LYS A 229 19.70 5.44 -12.67
CA LYS A 229 19.19 4.28 -13.41
C LYS A 229 17.94 3.72 -12.73
N LEU A 230 16.83 3.67 -13.47
CA LEU A 230 15.57 3.09 -13.03
C LEU A 230 15.44 1.65 -13.54
N PHE A 231 15.12 0.72 -12.64
CA PHE A 231 14.85 -0.68 -12.98
C PHE A 231 13.35 -0.95 -12.88
N GLY A 232 12.73 -1.30 -14.00
CA GLY A 232 11.28 -1.45 -14.14
C GLY A 232 10.61 -0.20 -14.70
N ARG A 233 9.26 -0.23 -14.80
CA ARG A 233 8.47 0.88 -15.34
C ARG A 233 7.74 1.63 -14.22
N PRO A 234 8.20 2.83 -13.82
CA PRO A 234 7.51 3.63 -12.82
C PRO A 234 6.18 4.15 -13.37
N TRP A 235 5.25 4.46 -12.48
CA TRP A 235 3.92 4.99 -12.82
C TRP A 235 3.96 6.48 -13.12
N LEU A 236 4.79 7.22 -12.39
CA LEU A 236 4.97 8.65 -12.55
C LEU A 236 6.42 9.00 -12.19
N VAL A 237 7.02 9.86 -12.98
CA VAL A 237 8.34 10.46 -12.72
C VAL A 237 8.17 11.97 -12.80
N LEU A 238 8.60 12.67 -11.75
CA LEU A 238 8.72 14.12 -11.73
C LEU A 238 10.22 14.44 -11.65
N ARG A 239 10.78 15.13 -12.65
CA ARG A 239 12.20 15.52 -12.63
C ARG A 239 12.32 17.01 -12.42
N GLY A 240 13.00 17.36 -11.34
CA GLY A 240 13.49 18.70 -11.08
C GLY A 240 14.85 18.93 -11.74
N ALA A 241 15.58 19.94 -11.25
CA ALA A 241 16.93 20.27 -11.71
C ALA A 241 17.92 19.15 -11.37
N GLU A 242 18.06 18.82 -10.09
CA GLU A 242 19.06 17.86 -9.57
C GLU A 242 18.45 16.57 -9.02
N ARG A 243 17.15 16.58 -8.76
CA ARG A 243 16.41 15.47 -8.13
C ARG A 243 15.29 14.98 -9.03
N GLU A 244 14.96 13.70 -8.92
CA GLU A 244 13.76 13.13 -9.50
C GLU A 244 12.96 12.34 -8.46
N ALA A 245 11.65 12.55 -8.46
CA ALA A 245 10.68 11.81 -7.67
C ALA A 245 10.00 10.75 -8.52
N VAL A 246 10.07 9.50 -8.07
CA VAL A 246 9.62 8.33 -8.82
C VAL A 246 8.57 7.57 -8.03
N LEU A 247 7.39 7.40 -8.62
CA LEU A 247 6.31 6.59 -8.09
C LEU A 247 6.33 5.19 -8.68
N TRP A 248 6.36 4.19 -7.81
CA TRP A 248 6.22 2.78 -8.15
C TRP A 248 4.91 2.23 -7.60
N ASN A 249 4.23 1.38 -8.37
CA ASN A 249 3.06 0.60 -7.93
C ASN A 249 1.93 1.42 -7.25
N GLY A 250 1.81 2.71 -7.57
CA GLY A 250 0.77 3.59 -7.02
C GLY A 250 -0.32 3.85 -8.06
N PRO A 251 -1.40 3.04 -8.12
CA PRO A 251 -2.32 3.09 -9.24
C PRO A 251 -3.27 4.28 -9.23
N VAL A 252 -3.52 4.85 -8.05
CA VAL A 252 -4.45 5.97 -7.88
C VAL A 252 -3.67 7.27 -8.05
N LEU A 253 -3.90 7.89 -9.19
CA LEU A 253 -3.38 9.18 -9.64
C LEU A 253 -4.54 9.91 -10.30
N GLU A 254 -4.99 11.01 -9.71
CA GLU A 254 -6.20 11.74 -10.08
C GLU A 254 -5.92 13.25 -10.06
N LEU A 255 -6.41 13.98 -11.07
CA LEU A 255 -6.22 15.43 -11.19
C LEU A 255 -7.36 16.20 -10.50
N ASP A 256 -7.68 15.83 -9.27
CA ASP A 256 -8.60 16.55 -8.39
C ASP A 256 -8.28 16.24 -6.91
N ASP A 257 -8.95 16.95 -6.01
CA ASP A 257 -8.84 16.78 -4.56
C ASP A 257 -10.19 16.37 -3.90
N ARG A 258 -11.18 15.90 -4.69
CA ARG A 258 -12.54 15.65 -4.19
C ARG A 258 -12.58 14.64 -3.06
N ALA A 259 -11.73 13.60 -3.15
CA ALA A 259 -11.61 12.58 -2.11
C ALA A 259 -11.06 13.16 -0.79
N ILE A 260 -10.22 14.20 -0.86
CA ILE A 260 -9.62 14.85 0.31
C ILE A 260 -10.67 15.65 1.08
N ARG A 261 -11.59 16.31 0.37
CA ARG A 261 -12.67 17.12 0.98
C ARG A 261 -13.66 16.32 1.84
N ARG A 262 -13.62 14.99 1.75
CA ARG A 262 -14.50 14.08 2.52
C ARG A 262 -13.80 13.41 3.70
N LEU A 263 -12.52 13.71 3.92
CA LEU A 263 -11.78 13.18 5.04
C LEU A 263 -12.25 13.81 6.35
N GLY A 264 -12.20 13.02 7.42
CA GLY A 264 -12.27 13.55 8.78
C GLY A 264 -10.96 14.25 9.16
N PRO A 265 -10.86 14.73 10.42
CA PRO A 265 -9.63 15.31 10.93
C PRO A 265 -8.44 14.35 10.79
N ASP A 266 -7.27 14.88 10.43
CA ASP A 266 -6.06 14.08 10.24
C ASP A 266 -5.41 13.77 11.60
N ILE A 267 -5.17 12.49 11.88
CA ILE A 267 -4.51 12.06 13.11
C ILE A 267 -3.09 12.61 13.27
N LEU A 268 -2.43 13.02 12.19
CA LEU A 268 -1.10 13.62 12.20
C LEU A 268 -1.10 15.16 12.19
N ALA A 269 -2.26 15.81 12.30
CA ALA A 269 -2.33 17.26 12.47
C ALA A 269 -1.59 17.70 13.76
N GLN A 270 -1.06 18.93 13.74
CA GLN A 270 -0.30 19.50 14.88
C GLN A 270 -0.92 20.84 15.32
N PRO A 271 -1.59 20.89 16.49
CA PRO A 271 -1.96 19.76 17.35
C PRO A 271 -3.07 18.88 16.71
N PRO A 272 -3.24 17.61 17.14
CA PRO A 272 -4.31 16.77 16.64
C PRO A 272 -5.68 17.23 17.18
N GLU A 273 -6.69 17.23 16.31
CA GLU A 273 -8.08 17.64 16.64
C GLU A 273 -8.87 16.49 17.31
N LEU A 274 -8.39 16.00 18.46
CA LEU A 274 -8.94 14.81 19.12
C LEU A 274 -10.43 14.92 19.45
N ASP A 275 -10.89 16.10 19.90
CA ASP A 275 -12.28 16.30 20.28
C ASP A 275 -13.22 16.17 19.07
N ALA A 276 -12.80 16.67 17.91
CA ALA A 276 -13.55 16.53 16.67
C ALA A 276 -13.59 15.06 16.21
N MET A 277 -12.49 14.33 16.36
CA MET A 277 -12.43 12.90 16.07
C MET A 277 -13.36 12.09 16.98
N ILE A 278 -13.36 12.35 18.29
CA ILE A 278 -14.26 11.70 19.26
C ILE A 278 -15.72 12.01 18.91
N ALA A 279 -16.06 13.27 18.63
CA ALA A 279 -17.40 13.66 18.21
C ALA A 279 -17.84 12.93 16.93
N ASN A 280 -16.94 12.73 15.97
CA ASN A 280 -17.23 11.95 14.77
C ASN A 280 -17.47 10.47 15.10
N LEU A 281 -16.62 9.84 15.92
CA LEU A 281 -16.79 8.45 16.34
C LEU A 281 -18.14 8.24 17.04
N ARG A 282 -18.56 9.18 17.91
CA ARG A 282 -19.83 9.12 18.63
C ARG A 282 -21.07 9.14 17.72
N ARG A 283 -20.94 9.56 16.45
CA ARG A 283 -22.03 9.45 15.45
C ARG A 283 -22.26 8.01 14.98
N GLU A 284 -21.36 7.09 15.32
CA GLU A 284 -21.39 5.68 14.93
C GLU A 284 -21.44 4.73 16.16
N PRO A 285 -22.37 4.94 17.11
CA PRO A 285 -22.29 4.37 18.46
C PRO A 285 -22.30 2.84 18.50
N ARG A 286 -22.97 2.19 17.53
CA ARG A 286 -23.11 0.72 17.50
C ARG A 286 -21.94 0.02 16.82
N ARG A 287 -21.10 0.75 16.07
CA ARG A 287 -19.96 0.16 15.37
C ARG A 287 -18.86 -0.16 16.37
N ALA A 288 -18.10 -1.22 16.10
CA ALA A 288 -16.94 -1.58 16.90
C ALA A 288 -15.85 -0.51 16.73
N VAL A 289 -15.23 -0.08 17.83
CA VAL A 289 -14.22 1.00 17.84
C VAL A 289 -13.05 0.69 16.90
N GLY A 290 -12.65 -0.57 16.78
CA GLY A 290 -11.63 -0.98 15.81
C GLY A 290 -12.02 -0.72 14.35
N ASP A 291 -13.28 -0.97 13.99
CA ASP A 291 -13.74 -0.71 12.62
C ASP A 291 -13.84 0.79 12.32
N THR A 292 -14.34 1.57 13.27
CA THR A 292 -14.49 3.03 13.09
C THR A 292 -13.17 3.75 12.89
N LEU A 293 -12.07 3.28 13.50
CA LEU A 293 -10.73 3.85 13.31
C LEU A 293 -10.19 3.69 11.88
N LEU A 294 -10.76 2.79 11.07
CA LEU A 294 -10.37 2.64 9.67
C LEU A 294 -11.20 3.54 8.72
N ASP A 295 -12.31 4.10 9.19
CA ASP A 295 -13.16 5.00 8.41
C ASP A 295 -12.51 6.38 8.29
N GLN A 296 -11.94 6.66 7.12
CA GLN A 296 -11.19 7.89 6.87
C GLN A 296 -12.04 9.16 6.93
N ARG A 297 -13.38 9.05 7.00
CA ARG A 297 -14.30 10.18 7.21
C ARG A 297 -14.42 10.55 8.69
N LEU A 298 -14.14 9.61 9.60
CA LEU A 298 -14.19 9.83 11.04
C LEU A 298 -12.83 10.31 11.54
N VAL A 299 -11.77 9.58 11.16
CA VAL A 299 -10.38 9.87 11.50
C VAL A 299 -9.51 9.52 10.29
N ALA A 300 -8.83 10.50 9.72
CA ALA A 300 -7.99 10.29 8.56
C ALA A 300 -6.57 9.84 8.97
N GLY A 301 -5.97 8.95 8.18
CA GLY A 301 -4.56 8.53 8.32
C GLY A 301 -4.37 7.17 8.97
N ILE A 302 -5.18 6.80 9.97
CA ILE A 302 -5.07 5.52 10.67
C ILE A 302 -5.41 4.36 9.73
N GLY A 303 -4.54 3.36 9.63
CA GLY A 303 -4.81 2.08 8.97
C GLY A 303 -4.70 0.90 9.93
N ASN A 304 -4.55 -0.29 9.35
CA ASN A 304 -4.70 -1.54 10.11
C ASN A 304 -3.54 -1.77 11.09
N VAL A 305 -2.33 -1.30 10.74
CA VAL A 305 -1.17 -1.31 11.64
C VAL A 305 -1.47 -0.42 12.84
N TRP A 306 -1.71 0.86 12.59
CA TRP A 306 -1.84 1.84 13.68
C TRP A 306 -3.11 1.64 14.51
N LYS A 307 -4.21 1.15 13.91
CA LYS A 307 -5.40 0.70 14.65
C LYS A 307 -5.01 -0.36 15.70
N ALA A 308 -4.34 -1.41 15.27
CA ALA A 308 -4.04 -2.54 16.15
C ALA A 308 -3.10 -2.12 17.29
N GLU A 309 -2.06 -1.37 16.95
CA GLU A 309 -1.07 -0.89 17.94
C GLU A 309 -1.67 0.14 18.92
N ALA A 310 -2.50 1.07 18.45
CA ALA A 310 -3.14 2.08 19.30
C ALA A 310 -4.15 1.47 20.28
N LEU A 311 -5.00 0.55 19.81
CA LEU A 311 -5.94 -0.16 20.67
C LEU A 311 -5.24 -1.04 21.71
N TRP A 312 -4.15 -1.69 21.31
CA TRP A 312 -3.32 -2.42 22.25
C TRP A 312 -2.72 -1.46 23.26
N GLU A 313 -2.20 -0.32 22.83
CA GLU A 313 -1.60 0.67 23.72
C GLU A 313 -2.60 1.12 24.79
N ALA A 314 -3.80 1.51 24.37
CA ALA A 314 -4.90 1.95 25.21
C ALA A 314 -5.64 0.83 25.96
N ARG A 315 -5.30 -0.44 25.75
CA ARG A 315 -5.96 -1.61 26.39
C ARG A 315 -7.46 -1.75 26.08
N VAL A 316 -7.89 -1.29 24.91
CA VAL A 316 -9.30 -1.38 24.50
C VAL A 316 -9.46 -2.50 23.46
N SER A 317 -10.50 -3.32 23.64
CA SER A 317 -10.87 -4.36 22.67
C SER A 317 -11.25 -3.74 21.33
N PRO A 318 -10.75 -4.24 20.19
CA PRO A 318 -11.21 -3.75 18.89
C PRO A 318 -12.72 -3.97 18.69
N TRP A 319 -13.32 -4.92 19.41
CA TRP A 319 -14.72 -5.33 19.28
C TRP A 319 -15.69 -4.49 20.10
N ARG A 320 -15.19 -3.69 21.06
CA ARG A 320 -16.04 -2.87 21.91
C ARG A 320 -16.80 -1.85 21.06
N ALA A 321 -18.10 -1.70 21.29
CA ALA A 321 -18.89 -0.69 20.59
C ALA A 321 -18.40 0.71 20.99
N VAL A 322 -18.53 1.68 20.09
CA VAL A 322 -18.20 3.08 20.42
C VAL A 322 -19.04 3.56 21.59
N SER A 323 -20.33 3.19 21.68
CA SER A 323 -21.21 3.52 22.82
C SER A 323 -20.66 3.07 24.16
N ASP A 324 -19.96 1.93 24.18
CA ASP A 324 -19.49 1.27 25.39
C ASP A 324 -18.03 1.64 25.71
N THR A 325 -17.41 2.47 24.88
CA THR A 325 -16.07 3.02 25.08
C THR A 325 -16.23 4.44 25.62
N SER A 326 -15.60 4.76 26.74
CA SER A 326 -15.66 6.11 27.34
C SER A 326 -14.91 7.15 26.49
N ASP A 327 -15.20 8.44 26.67
CA ASP A 327 -14.48 9.50 25.94
C ASP A 327 -12.99 9.54 26.31
N ASP A 328 -12.64 9.22 27.56
CA ASP A 328 -11.24 9.11 28.01
C ASP A 328 -10.51 7.95 27.32
N GLU A 329 -11.18 6.79 27.15
CA GLU A 329 -10.63 5.67 26.38
C GLU A 329 -10.49 6.02 24.90
N LEU A 330 -11.49 6.66 24.28
CA LEU A 330 -11.41 7.12 22.89
C LEU A 330 -10.26 8.11 22.70
N ARG A 331 -10.10 9.06 23.63
CA ARG A 331 -8.97 10.00 23.64
C ARG A 331 -7.64 9.26 23.77
N ALA A 332 -7.53 8.31 24.70
CA ALA A 332 -6.31 7.52 24.90
C ALA A 332 -5.92 6.74 23.64
N ILE A 333 -6.90 6.14 22.94
CA ILE A 333 -6.67 5.44 21.67
C ILE A 333 -6.12 6.40 20.61
N LEU A 334 -6.77 7.55 20.42
CA LEU A 334 -6.37 8.53 19.39
C LEU A 334 -5.01 9.16 19.71
N GLN A 335 -4.76 9.48 20.98
CA GLN A 335 -3.47 9.97 21.44
C GLN A 335 -2.36 8.96 21.18
N ALA A 336 -2.58 7.68 21.53
CA ALA A 336 -1.62 6.62 21.24
C ALA A 336 -1.37 6.46 19.74
N ALA A 337 -2.40 6.54 18.90
CA ALA A 337 -2.25 6.52 17.45
C ALA A 337 -1.41 7.71 16.95
N HIS A 338 -1.71 8.92 17.42
CA HIS A 338 -0.97 10.14 17.07
C HIS A 338 0.52 10.03 17.44
N GLU A 339 0.83 9.60 18.68
CA GLU A 339 2.20 9.48 19.18
C GLU A 339 3.01 8.40 18.43
N LEU A 340 2.41 7.22 18.24
CA LEU A 340 3.05 6.12 17.52
C LEU A 340 3.30 6.48 16.05
N MET A 341 2.32 7.10 15.39
CA MET A 341 2.45 7.51 14.00
C MET A 341 3.45 8.66 13.85
N THR A 342 3.43 9.67 14.72
CA THR A 342 4.39 10.78 14.72
C THR A 342 5.81 10.25 14.91
N THR A 343 6.02 9.36 15.88
CA THR A 343 7.32 8.68 16.08
C THR A 343 7.76 7.93 14.83
N SER A 344 6.83 7.25 14.15
CA SER A 344 7.12 6.57 12.88
C SER A 344 7.50 7.55 11.78
N VAL A 345 6.83 8.70 11.69
CA VAL A 345 7.16 9.75 10.71
C VAL A 345 8.59 10.26 10.92
N GLU A 346 8.98 10.52 12.17
CA GLU A 346 10.28 11.07 12.53
C GLU A 346 11.42 10.05 12.38
N THR A 347 11.22 8.85 12.92
CA THR A 347 12.29 7.84 13.02
C THR A 347 12.30 6.85 11.86
N GLY A 348 11.22 6.81 11.09
CA GLY A 348 10.97 5.77 10.10
C GLY A 348 10.74 4.38 10.71
N ARG A 349 10.56 4.23 12.03
CA ARG A 349 10.40 2.92 12.69
C ARG A 349 8.94 2.66 13.06
N GLU A 350 8.50 1.43 12.79
CA GLU A 350 7.17 0.94 13.17
C GLU A 350 7.32 -0.07 14.30
N ARG A 351 6.97 0.34 15.53
CA ARG A 351 6.95 -0.58 16.67
C ARG A 351 5.68 -1.43 16.57
N ARG A 352 5.84 -2.74 16.36
CA ARG A 352 4.74 -3.69 16.19
C ARG A 352 4.70 -4.66 17.36
N PHE A 353 3.73 -4.49 18.25
CA PHE A 353 3.50 -5.33 19.43
C PHE A 353 2.42 -6.38 19.18
N VAL A 354 1.42 -6.08 18.35
CA VAL A 354 0.29 -6.99 18.06
C VAL A 354 0.04 -7.22 16.57
N TYR A 355 0.28 -6.23 15.71
CA TYR A 355 -0.02 -6.34 14.28
C TYR A 355 0.82 -7.44 13.61
N ASN A 356 0.17 -8.33 12.86
CA ASN A 356 0.81 -9.50 12.23
C ASN A 356 1.58 -10.41 13.21
N ARG A 357 1.12 -10.47 14.48
CA ARG A 357 1.73 -11.30 15.52
C ARG A 357 0.78 -12.36 16.08
N ALA A 358 -0.28 -12.73 15.36
CA ALA A 358 -1.19 -13.80 15.73
C ALA A 358 -0.44 -15.08 16.15
N GLY A 359 -0.88 -15.69 17.25
CA GLY A 359 -0.24 -16.87 17.86
C GLY A 359 1.05 -16.59 18.63
N ARG A 360 1.67 -15.41 18.51
CA ARG A 360 2.83 -15.02 19.34
C ARG A 360 2.34 -14.50 20.68
N GLY A 361 3.14 -14.70 21.74
CA GLY A 361 2.84 -14.15 23.05
C GLY A 361 2.81 -12.62 23.07
N CYS A 362 1.82 -12.06 23.78
CA CYS A 362 1.69 -10.65 24.03
C CYS A 362 2.91 -10.11 24.77
N ARG A 363 3.39 -8.93 24.39
CA ARG A 363 4.57 -8.30 25.00
C ARG A 363 4.33 -7.77 26.42
N ARG A 364 3.07 -7.72 26.89
CA ARG A 364 2.71 -7.34 28.27
C ARG A 364 2.50 -8.55 29.18
N CYS A 365 1.68 -9.51 28.74
CA CYS A 365 1.22 -10.60 29.61
C CYS A 365 1.56 -12.01 29.11
N GLY A 366 2.18 -12.17 27.94
CA GLY A 366 2.50 -13.48 27.37
C GLY A 366 1.35 -14.22 26.67
N THR A 367 0.08 -13.86 26.91
CA THR A 367 -1.09 -14.47 26.25
C THR A 367 -0.98 -14.40 24.72
N PRO A 368 -1.26 -15.48 23.96
CA PRO A 368 -1.21 -15.46 22.51
C PRO A 368 -2.08 -14.34 21.91
N ILE A 369 -1.54 -13.61 20.93
CA ILE A 369 -2.28 -12.62 20.16
C ILE A 369 -3.29 -13.34 19.26
N GLU A 370 -4.53 -12.87 19.27
CA GLU A 370 -5.60 -13.34 18.40
C GLU A 370 -5.69 -12.49 17.14
N ALA A 371 -6.24 -13.09 16.08
CA ALA A 371 -6.55 -12.38 14.85
C ALA A 371 -7.86 -12.88 14.23
N ARG A 372 -8.71 -11.94 13.83
CA ARG A 372 -10.01 -12.22 13.20
C ARG A 372 -10.43 -11.03 12.33
N GLY A 373 -11.06 -11.32 11.20
CA GLY A 373 -11.59 -10.28 10.31
C GLY A 373 -12.73 -9.50 10.97
N GLN A 374 -12.73 -8.18 10.80
CA GLN A 374 -13.62 -7.23 11.46
C GLN A 374 -14.26 -6.27 10.45
N GLY A 375 -15.51 -5.90 10.70
CA GLY A 375 -16.28 -4.94 9.89
C GLY A 375 -16.67 -5.49 8.52
N ASP A 376 -17.40 -4.70 7.75
CA ASP A 376 -17.90 -5.11 6.43
C ASP A 376 -16.78 -5.40 5.44
N ALA A 377 -15.66 -4.69 5.58
CA ALA A 377 -14.46 -4.90 4.78
C ALA A 377 -13.61 -6.11 5.24
N ASN A 378 -14.03 -6.82 6.30
CA ASN A 378 -13.36 -8.00 6.86
C ASN A 378 -11.84 -7.80 7.09
N ARG A 379 -11.44 -6.58 7.53
CA ARG A 379 -10.02 -6.26 7.78
C ARG A 379 -9.58 -6.96 9.05
N THR A 380 -8.44 -7.63 9.01
CA THR A 380 -7.97 -8.43 10.15
C THR A 380 -7.68 -7.53 11.35
N ALA A 381 -8.40 -7.70 12.46
CA ALA A 381 -8.03 -7.15 13.75
C ALA A 381 -6.99 -8.06 14.42
N TYR A 382 -6.00 -7.48 15.08
CA TYR A 382 -5.02 -8.19 15.91
C TYR A 382 -5.13 -7.63 17.33
N TRP A 383 -5.28 -8.49 18.34
CA TRP A 383 -5.41 -8.04 19.74
C TRP A 383 -4.92 -9.09 20.73
N CYS A 384 -4.65 -8.66 21.96
CA CYS A 384 -4.43 -9.56 23.08
C CYS A 384 -5.75 -9.75 23.84
N PRO A 385 -6.33 -10.96 23.91
CA PRO A 385 -7.62 -11.18 24.57
C PRO A 385 -7.57 -10.94 26.09
N ALA A 386 -6.38 -11.05 26.71
CA ALA A 386 -6.23 -10.82 28.15
C ALA A 386 -6.00 -9.33 28.50
N CYS A 387 -5.31 -8.57 27.65
CA CYS A 387 -5.04 -7.15 27.93
C CYS A 387 -6.10 -6.20 27.39
N GLN A 388 -6.99 -6.67 26.51
CA GLN A 388 -7.99 -5.88 25.79
C GLN A 388 -9.35 -6.57 25.90
N ALA A 389 -9.76 -6.89 27.13
CA ALA A 389 -11.02 -7.58 27.43
C ALA A 389 -12.22 -6.62 27.33
#